data_AF-A0A814U4B5-F1
#
_entry.id   AF-A0A814U4B5-F1
#
_cell.length_a   1.000
_cell.length_b   1.000
_cell.length_c   1.000
_cell.angle_alpha   90.00
_cell.angle_beta   90.00
_cell.angle_gamma   90.00
#
_symmetry.space_group_name_H-M   'P 1'
#
loop_
_entity.id
_entity.type
_entity.pdbx_description
1 polymer ?
#
loop_
_entity_poly.entity_id
_entity_poly.type
_entity_poly.pdbx_seq_one_letter_code
_entity_poly.pdbx_strand_id
1 'polypeptide(L)'
;PSFMLAGDLDKDGIQDLVVINKGNNSVSVLLNNRTGIFRSYMNYSVGDTPLSATLNDFNNDNNLDLIVTNFLSASLSLFLGNVDGSFSTMKNYILGGSPYAIVALDFNNDANLDLIVTNYFENTFKSLVGYGDGTFKINIDRQTGIDPTSVVIGDFNNDKMVDVATTNTLSNNIGVKLNLCTV
;
A
#
# COMPACT_ATOMS: atom_id res chain seq x y z
N PRO A 1 7.67 10.65 -11.64
CA PRO A 1 7.36 9.33 -11.03
C PRO A 1 8.05 9.24 -9.66
N SER A 2 7.39 8.66 -8.66
CA SER A 2 7.94 8.44 -7.31
C SER A 2 8.13 6.96 -6.98
N PHE A 3 7.30 6.09 -7.57
CA PHE A 3 7.27 4.67 -7.26
C PHE A 3 6.73 3.88 -8.45
N MET A 4 7.07 2.59 -8.52
CA MET A 4 6.60 1.67 -9.55
C MET A 4 6.36 0.28 -8.96
N LEU A 5 5.31 -0.37 -9.44
CA LEU A 5 4.99 -1.76 -9.17
C LEU A 5 4.88 -2.53 -10.48
N ALA A 6 5.07 -3.84 -10.40
CA ALA A 6 4.81 -4.76 -11.49
C ALA A 6 3.82 -5.84 -11.04
N GLY A 7 2.89 -6.21 -11.91
CA GLY A 7 1.88 -7.23 -11.66
C GLY A 7 1.13 -7.56 -12.96
N ASP A 8 0.60 -8.77 -13.05
CA ASP A 8 -0.24 -9.22 -14.16
C ASP A 8 -1.67 -8.71 -13.93
N LEU A 9 -1.97 -7.52 -14.46
CA LEU A 9 -3.21 -6.80 -14.14
C LEU A 9 -4.39 -7.32 -14.98
N ASP A 10 -4.13 -7.77 -16.20
CA ASP A 10 -5.14 -8.31 -17.12
C ASP A 10 -5.15 -9.84 -17.22
N LYS A 11 -4.34 -10.51 -16.38
CA LYS A 11 -4.27 -11.98 -16.23
C LYS A 11 -3.86 -12.71 -17.50
N ASP A 12 -3.10 -12.06 -18.36
CA ASP A 12 -2.59 -12.68 -19.57
C ASP A 12 -1.26 -13.45 -19.33
N GLY A 13 -0.72 -13.40 -18.12
CA GLY A 13 0.53 -14.06 -17.72
C GLY A 13 1.78 -13.22 -18.00
N ILE A 14 1.63 -11.93 -18.27
CA ILE A 14 2.73 -10.98 -18.45
C ILE A 14 2.67 -9.92 -17.36
N GLN A 15 3.84 -9.46 -16.93
CA GLN A 15 3.90 -8.33 -16.02
C GLN A 15 3.59 -7.01 -16.73
N ASP A 16 2.60 -6.30 -16.19
CA ASP A 16 2.27 -4.91 -16.47
C ASP A 16 2.95 -4.00 -15.44
N LEU A 17 2.82 -2.68 -15.64
CA LEU A 17 3.40 -1.68 -14.74
C LEU A 17 2.35 -0.72 -14.20
N VAL A 18 2.48 -0.39 -12.92
CA VAL A 18 1.77 0.71 -12.28
C VAL A 18 2.79 1.75 -11.83
N VAL A 19 2.62 2.99 -12.26
CA VAL A 19 3.55 4.10 -12.02
C VAL A 19 2.88 5.20 -11.23
N ILE A 20 3.45 5.53 -10.07
CA ILE A 20 2.96 6.60 -9.21
C ILE A 20 3.59 7.93 -9.64
N ASN A 21 2.75 8.91 -9.98
CA ASN A 21 3.17 10.21 -10.52
C ASN A 21 3.00 11.31 -9.48
N LYS A 22 3.95 11.42 -8.54
CA LYS A 22 3.98 12.46 -7.48
C LYS A 22 3.65 13.87 -7.97
N GLY A 23 4.24 14.30 -9.10
CA GLY A 23 4.09 15.68 -9.61
C GLY A 23 2.72 15.98 -10.22
N ASN A 24 1.96 14.94 -10.60
CA ASN A 24 0.70 15.07 -11.32
C ASN A 24 -0.49 14.49 -10.53
N ASN A 25 -0.28 14.10 -9.26
CA ASN A 25 -1.28 13.48 -8.39
C ASN A 25 -2.08 12.38 -9.09
N SER A 26 -1.37 11.46 -9.75
CA SER A 26 -1.99 10.41 -10.57
C SER A 26 -1.20 9.11 -10.53
N VAL A 27 -1.85 8.06 -11.01
CA VAL A 27 -1.26 6.75 -11.30
C VAL A 27 -1.43 6.46 -12.79
N SER A 28 -0.36 6.02 -13.43
CA SER A 28 -0.41 5.47 -14.79
C SER A 28 -0.35 3.96 -14.75
N VAL A 29 -1.25 3.29 -15.46
CA VAL A 29 -1.25 1.83 -15.64
C VAL A 29 -0.83 1.53 -17.06
N LEU A 30 0.20 0.71 -17.24
CA LEU A 30 0.79 0.40 -18.53
C LEU A 30 0.70 -1.10 -18.77
N LEU A 31 -0.17 -1.51 -19.70
CA LEU A 31 -0.32 -2.92 -20.06
C LEU A 31 0.73 -3.36 -21.09
N ASN A 32 1.27 -4.56 -20.91
CA ASN A 32 2.34 -5.12 -21.72
C ASN A 32 1.81 -6.15 -22.72
N ASN A 33 1.98 -5.90 -24.01
CA ASN A 33 1.50 -6.79 -25.07
C ASN A 33 2.56 -7.81 -25.55
N ARG A 34 3.39 -8.36 -24.65
CA ARG A 34 4.51 -9.30 -24.93
C ARG A 34 5.66 -8.74 -25.75
N THR A 35 5.58 -7.49 -26.20
CA THR A 35 6.64 -6.90 -27.03
C THR A 35 7.67 -6.12 -26.20
N GLY A 36 7.44 -5.94 -24.89
CA GLY A 36 8.20 -5.02 -24.05
C GLY A 36 7.90 -3.54 -24.36
N ILE A 37 6.92 -3.27 -25.23
CA ILE A 37 6.44 -1.93 -25.56
C ILE A 37 5.07 -1.74 -24.92
N PHE A 38 5.00 -0.82 -23.97
CA PHE A 38 3.77 -0.43 -23.27
C PHE A 38 3.04 0.63 -24.09
N ARG A 39 1.86 0.30 -24.64
CA ARG A 39 1.19 1.13 -25.66
C ARG A 39 -0.15 1.74 -25.22
N SER A 40 -0.80 1.20 -24.19
CA SER A 40 -1.93 1.83 -23.53
C SER A 40 -1.49 2.32 -22.16
N TYR A 41 -1.84 3.55 -21.81
CA TYR A 41 -1.77 3.98 -20.43
C TYR A 41 -3.10 4.58 -19.97
N MET A 42 -3.68 3.97 -18.95
CA MET A 42 -4.82 4.53 -18.24
C MET A 42 -4.28 5.40 -17.11
N ASN A 43 -4.85 6.59 -16.93
CA ASN A 43 -4.48 7.47 -15.82
C ASN A 43 -5.62 7.60 -14.83
N TYR A 44 -5.28 7.44 -13.56
CA TYR A 44 -6.22 7.57 -12.44
C TYR A 44 -5.75 8.70 -11.54
N SER A 45 -6.63 9.66 -11.25
CA SER A 45 -6.34 10.72 -10.29
C SER A 45 -6.34 10.15 -8.88
N VAL A 46 -5.39 10.57 -8.06
CA VAL A 46 -5.28 10.21 -6.64
C VAL A 46 -5.14 11.48 -5.79
N GLY A 47 -4.92 11.31 -4.48
CA GLY A 47 -4.64 12.44 -3.60
C GLY A 47 -3.28 13.10 -3.88
N ASP A 48 -3.02 14.17 -3.13
CA ASP A 48 -1.85 15.01 -3.29
C ASP A 48 -0.57 14.34 -2.83
N THR A 49 0.47 14.47 -3.65
CA THR A 49 1.81 13.95 -3.37
C THR A 49 1.80 12.44 -3.12
N PRO A 50 1.39 11.62 -4.11
CA PRO A 50 1.40 10.17 -3.94
C PRO A 50 2.84 9.64 -3.89
N LEU A 51 3.16 8.80 -2.91
CA LEU A 51 4.55 8.37 -2.62
C LEU A 51 4.80 6.88 -2.76
N SER A 52 3.87 6.04 -2.33
CA SER A 52 4.02 4.58 -2.35
C SER A 52 2.71 3.91 -2.73
N ALA A 53 2.76 2.63 -3.05
CA ALA A 53 1.60 1.84 -3.40
C ALA A 53 1.82 0.35 -3.13
N THR A 54 0.73 -0.41 -3.10
CA THR A 54 0.73 -1.89 -3.11
C THR A 54 -0.31 -2.44 -4.07
N LEU A 55 -0.05 -3.62 -4.65
CA LEU A 55 -0.94 -4.35 -5.56
C LEU A 55 -1.25 -5.73 -4.99
N ASN A 56 -2.51 -5.99 -4.63
CA ASN A 56 -3.00 -7.29 -4.16
C ASN A 56 -4.51 -7.39 -4.36
N ASP A 57 -5.09 -8.59 -4.21
CA ASP A 57 -6.54 -8.78 -4.15
C ASP A 57 -7.06 -8.41 -2.75
N PHE A 58 -7.71 -7.25 -2.59
CA PHE A 58 -8.23 -6.77 -1.30
C PHE A 58 -9.74 -7.04 -1.13
N ASN A 59 -10.41 -7.50 -2.17
CA ASN A 59 -11.86 -7.77 -2.18
C ASN A 59 -12.21 -9.24 -2.50
N ASN A 60 -11.21 -10.12 -2.57
CA ASN A 60 -11.31 -11.54 -2.87
C ASN A 60 -12.00 -11.87 -4.21
N ASP A 61 -11.89 -10.97 -5.21
CA ASP A 61 -12.42 -11.19 -6.55
C ASP A 61 -11.41 -11.81 -7.53
N ASN A 62 -10.20 -12.11 -7.03
CA ASN A 62 -9.02 -12.61 -7.73
C ASN A 62 -8.37 -11.62 -8.69
N ASN A 63 -8.77 -10.35 -8.77
CA ASN A 63 -8.09 -9.32 -9.55
C ASN A 63 -7.12 -8.53 -8.66
N LEU A 64 -6.06 -7.97 -9.24
CA LEU A 64 -5.16 -7.11 -8.49
C LEU A 64 -5.82 -5.74 -8.28
N ASP A 65 -6.09 -5.39 -7.03
CA ASP A 65 -6.48 -4.07 -6.58
C ASP A 65 -5.25 -3.21 -6.27
N LEU A 66 -5.42 -1.89 -6.28
CA LEU A 66 -4.34 -0.93 -6.03
C LEU A 66 -4.65 -0.04 -4.84
N ILE A 67 -3.71 0.08 -3.91
CA ILE A 67 -3.74 1.08 -2.84
C ILE A 67 -2.55 2.02 -2.97
N VAL A 68 -2.79 3.32 -2.87
CA VAL A 68 -1.79 4.40 -3.00
C VAL A 68 -1.76 5.25 -1.73
N THR A 69 -0.57 5.56 -1.21
CA THR A 69 -0.39 6.53 -0.13
C THR A 69 -0.31 7.95 -0.68
N ASN A 70 -1.17 8.85 -0.19
CA ASN A 70 -1.22 10.26 -0.59
C ASN A 70 -0.72 11.14 0.56
N PHE A 71 0.56 11.53 0.49
CA PHE A 71 1.26 12.14 1.60
C PHE A 71 0.62 13.45 2.07
N LEU A 72 0.39 14.42 1.16
CA LEU A 72 -0.14 15.73 1.55
C LEU A 72 -1.66 15.71 1.75
N SER A 73 -2.39 14.80 1.09
CA SER A 73 -3.82 14.61 1.38
C SER A 73 -4.09 13.81 2.66
N ALA A 74 -3.04 13.31 3.33
CA ALA A 74 -3.15 12.52 4.54
C ALA A 74 -4.10 11.32 4.41
N SER A 75 -4.09 10.66 3.25
CA SER A 75 -5.06 9.64 2.87
C SER A 75 -4.45 8.46 2.10
N LEU A 76 -5.22 7.37 1.98
CA LEU A 76 -5.01 6.33 0.98
C LEU A 76 -6.10 6.42 -0.10
N SER A 77 -5.73 6.10 -1.34
CA SER A 77 -6.68 5.83 -2.42
C SER A 77 -6.65 4.34 -2.76
N LEU A 78 -7.78 3.66 -2.61
CA LEU A 78 -8.00 2.27 -3.03
C LEU A 78 -8.77 2.26 -4.35
N PHE A 79 -8.30 1.47 -5.31
CA PHE A 79 -8.94 1.17 -6.57
C PHE A 79 -9.15 -0.33 -6.69
N LEU A 80 -10.33 -0.75 -7.15
CA LEU A 80 -10.64 -2.15 -7.39
C LEU A 80 -10.26 -2.54 -8.81
N GLY A 81 -9.49 -3.61 -8.97
CA GLY A 81 -9.04 -4.12 -10.26
C GLY A 81 -10.17 -4.76 -11.06
N ASN A 82 -10.16 -4.56 -12.37
CA ASN A 82 -10.99 -5.29 -13.31
C ASN A 82 -10.14 -6.32 -14.06
N VAL A 83 -10.79 -7.32 -14.63
CA VAL A 83 -10.14 -8.39 -15.40
C VAL A 83 -9.37 -7.90 -16.64
N ASP A 84 -9.65 -6.71 -17.14
CA ASP A 84 -8.97 -6.11 -18.30
C ASP A 84 -7.76 -5.23 -17.92
N GLY A 85 -7.32 -5.30 -16.66
CA GLY A 85 -6.22 -4.51 -16.11
C GLY A 85 -6.57 -3.03 -15.87
N SER A 86 -7.83 -2.63 -16.05
CA SER A 86 -8.32 -1.32 -15.64
C SER A 86 -8.73 -1.32 -14.18
N PHE A 87 -8.84 -0.13 -13.59
CA PHE A 87 -9.32 0.07 -12.23
C PHE A 87 -10.72 0.71 -12.20
N SER A 88 -11.54 0.27 -11.25
CA SER A 88 -12.87 0.79 -10.91
C SER A 88 -12.93 1.25 -9.45
N THR A 89 -14.10 1.76 -9.04
CA THR A 89 -14.48 2.14 -7.67
C THR A 89 -13.34 2.65 -6.79
N MET A 90 -13.14 3.97 -6.79
CA MET A 90 -12.17 4.59 -5.89
C MET A 90 -12.78 4.79 -4.50
N LYS A 91 -12.15 4.22 -3.46
CA LYS A 91 -12.43 4.54 -2.05
C LYS A 91 -11.25 5.33 -1.48
N ASN A 92 -11.53 6.36 -0.69
CA ASN A 92 -10.49 7.12 0.00
C ASN A 92 -10.58 6.91 1.51
N TYR A 93 -9.43 6.64 2.13
CA TYR A 93 -9.30 6.47 3.58
C TYR A 93 -8.50 7.63 4.14
N ILE A 94 -9.11 8.44 5.01
CA ILE A 94 -8.39 9.52 5.70
C ILE A 94 -7.66 8.91 6.89
N LEU A 95 -6.34 9.05 6.91
CA LEU A 95 -5.49 8.52 7.97
C LEU A 95 -4.98 9.61 8.92
N GLY A 96 -4.73 10.82 8.42
CA GLY A 96 -3.90 11.79 9.14
C GLY A 96 -2.40 11.52 8.89
N GLY A 97 -1.53 12.23 9.61
CA GLY A 97 -0.10 11.88 9.77
C GLY A 97 0.82 11.85 8.55
N SER A 98 0.32 12.10 7.34
CA SER A 98 1.06 12.01 6.06
C SER A 98 1.59 10.59 5.78
N PRO A 99 0.72 9.71 5.24
CA PRO A 99 1.07 8.35 4.85
C PRO A 99 2.27 8.32 3.91
N TYR A 100 3.27 7.50 4.23
CA TYR A 100 4.52 7.43 3.47
C TYR A 100 4.70 6.07 2.82
N ALA A 101 5.00 5.03 3.61
CA ALA A 101 5.16 3.66 3.15
C ALA A 101 3.95 2.81 3.53
N ILE A 102 3.69 1.78 2.73
CA ILE A 102 2.60 0.83 2.94
C ILE A 102 3.09 -0.59 2.67
N VAL A 103 2.60 -1.55 3.45
CA VAL A 103 2.78 -2.99 3.22
C VAL A 103 1.48 -3.73 3.54
N ALA A 104 1.21 -4.83 2.82
CA ALA A 104 0.03 -5.66 3.00
C ALA A 104 0.40 -7.08 3.43
N LEU A 105 -0.34 -7.64 4.41
CA LEU A 105 -0.25 -9.03 4.86
C LEU A 105 -1.45 -9.34 5.75
N ASP A 106 -1.94 -10.57 5.71
CA ASP A 106 -2.85 -11.08 6.74
C ASP A 106 -2.07 -11.27 8.06
N PHE A 107 -2.16 -10.29 8.96
CA PHE A 107 -1.45 -10.33 10.25
C PHE A 107 -2.32 -10.81 11.41
N ASN A 108 -3.63 -10.93 11.19
CA ASN A 108 -4.59 -11.37 12.20
C ASN A 108 -5.06 -12.84 11.97
N ASN A 109 -4.64 -13.46 10.86
CA ASN A 109 -4.98 -14.81 10.40
C ASN A 109 -6.48 -15.01 10.10
N ASP A 110 -7.15 -13.98 9.57
CA ASP A 110 -8.56 -14.05 9.14
C ASP A 110 -8.74 -14.35 7.63
N ALA A 111 -7.63 -14.62 6.94
CA ALA A 111 -7.52 -14.86 5.50
C ALA A 111 -7.77 -13.65 4.60
N ASN A 112 -7.90 -12.44 5.17
CA ASN A 112 -7.95 -11.20 4.40
C ASN A 112 -6.67 -10.40 4.60
N LEU A 113 -6.26 -9.67 3.55
CA LEU A 113 -5.08 -8.82 3.65
C LEU A 113 -5.37 -7.59 4.49
N ASP A 114 -4.55 -7.39 5.51
CA ASP A 114 -4.48 -6.18 6.30
C ASP A 114 -3.36 -5.26 5.78
N LEU A 115 -3.30 -4.02 6.27
CA LEU A 115 -2.27 -3.04 5.89
C LEU A 115 -1.54 -2.48 7.11
N ILE A 116 -0.25 -2.20 6.90
CA ILE A 116 0.53 -1.31 7.76
C ILE A 116 0.99 -0.11 6.96
N VAL A 117 0.76 1.09 7.52
CA VAL A 117 1.08 2.36 6.88
C VAL A 117 1.90 3.22 7.83
N THR A 118 3.07 3.70 7.41
CA THR A 118 3.83 4.67 8.20
C THR A 118 3.33 6.09 7.98
N ASN A 119 3.30 6.89 9.04
CA ASN A 119 2.90 8.29 9.04
C ASN A 119 4.09 9.16 9.37
N TYR A 120 4.61 9.86 8.36
CA TYR A 120 5.89 10.54 8.43
C TYR A 120 5.91 11.63 9.51
N PHE A 121 4.93 12.55 9.52
CA PHE A 121 4.96 13.68 10.46
C PHE A 121 4.47 13.34 11.86
N GLU A 122 3.67 12.28 12.00
CA GLU A 122 3.18 11.82 13.31
C GLU A 122 4.16 10.90 14.02
N ASN A 123 5.22 10.41 13.34
CA ASN A 123 6.18 9.45 13.87
C ASN A 123 5.49 8.15 14.32
N THR A 124 4.48 7.72 13.58
CA THR A 124 3.71 6.50 13.88
C THR A 124 3.66 5.57 12.69
N PHE A 125 3.16 4.36 12.92
CA PHE A 125 2.45 3.59 11.89
C PHE A 125 1.02 3.31 12.35
N LYS A 126 0.10 3.15 11.39
CA LYS A 126 -1.28 2.67 11.59
C LYS A 126 -1.42 1.26 11.02
N SER A 127 -2.27 0.47 11.67
CA SER A 127 -2.76 -0.79 11.10
C SER A 127 -4.18 -0.58 10.56
N LEU A 128 -4.47 -1.18 9.42
CA LEU A 128 -5.81 -1.21 8.85
C LEU A 128 -6.19 -2.69 8.67
N VAL A 129 -7.24 -3.14 9.34
CA VAL A 129 -7.72 -4.52 9.23
C VAL A 129 -8.66 -4.65 8.04
N GLY A 130 -8.35 -5.56 7.12
CA GLY A 130 -9.15 -5.81 5.92
C GLY A 130 -10.35 -6.70 6.22
N TYR A 131 -11.50 -6.39 5.61
CA TYR A 131 -12.69 -7.24 5.72
C TYR A 131 -12.86 -8.19 4.52
N GLY A 132 -11.94 -8.14 3.54
CA GLY A 132 -12.00 -8.99 2.35
C GLY A 132 -13.04 -8.59 1.31
N ASP A 133 -13.66 -7.42 1.44
CA ASP A 133 -14.64 -6.85 0.51
C ASP A 133 -14.17 -5.50 -0.08
N GLY A 134 -12.85 -5.25 -0.01
CA GLY A 134 -12.25 -3.97 -0.35
C GLY A 134 -12.62 -2.87 0.65
N THR A 135 -12.93 -3.22 1.91
CA THR A 135 -13.06 -2.27 3.01
C THR A 135 -12.10 -2.58 4.16
N PHE A 136 -11.77 -1.54 4.91
CA PHE A 136 -10.78 -1.60 5.98
C PHE A 136 -11.28 -0.89 7.24
N LYS A 137 -10.96 -1.47 8.40
CA LYS A 137 -11.06 -0.81 9.70
C LYS A 137 -9.72 -0.19 10.08
N ILE A 138 -9.70 1.13 10.22
CA ILE A 138 -8.52 1.86 10.71
C ILE A 138 -8.40 1.65 12.22
N ASN A 139 -7.25 1.15 12.67
CA ASN A 139 -6.92 0.99 14.07
C ASN A 139 -6.05 2.15 14.59
N ILE A 140 -5.69 2.08 15.87
CA ILE A 140 -4.91 3.09 16.57
C ILE A 140 -3.47 3.18 16.05
N ASP A 141 -2.90 4.36 16.21
CA ASP A 141 -1.48 4.63 15.97
C ASP A 141 -0.56 3.88 16.93
N ARG A 142 0.59 3.47 16.40
CA ARG A 142 1.73 2.99 17.21
C ARG A 142 2.98 3.79 16.89
N GLN A 143 3.71 4.16 17.94
CA GLN A 143 4.91 4.98 17.85
C GLN A 143 6.04 4.27 17.11
N THR A 144 6.82 5.06 16.36
CA THR A 144 8.05 4.67 15.65
C THR A 144 9.21 5.57 16.10
N GLY A 145 10.33 5.54 15.38
CA GLY A 145 11.32 6.62 15.44
C GLY A 145 10.82 7.87 14.70
N ILE A 146 11.70 8.85 14.49
CA ILE A 146 11.33 10.12 13.87
C ILE A 146 11.44 10.02 12.34
N ASP A 147 10.42 10.49 11.63
CA ASP A 147 10.29 10.47 10.16
C ASP A 147 10.39 9.04 9.58
N PRO A 148 9.41 8.15 9.86
CA PRO A 148 9.40 6.79 9.32
C PRO A 148 9.16 6.78 7.80
N THR A 149 10.09 6.22 7.04
CA THR A 149 10.11 6.27 5.56
C THR A 149 9.97 4.92 4.86
N SER A 150 10.13 3.82 5.58
CA SER A 150 9.92 2.47 5.06
C SER A 150 9.39 1.57 6.17
N VAL A 151 8.69 0.52 5.77
CA VAL A 151 8.18 -0.50 6.67
C VAL A 151 8.30 -1.87 6.03
N VAL A 152 8.67 -2.85 6.85
CA VAL A 152 8.61 -4.27 6.53
C VAL A 152 7.96 -4.99 7.70
N ILE A 153 7.37 -6.15 7.40
CA ILE A 153 6.69 -7.01 8.37
C ILE A 153 7.20 -8.44 8.24
N GLY A 154 7.20 -9.15 9.36
CA GLY A 154 7.67 -10.52 9.45
C GLY A 154 7.78 -10.96 10.90
N ASP A 155 8.13 -12.21 11.13
CA ASP A 155 8.48 -12.71 12.46
C ASP A 155 9.99 -12.52 12.66
N PHE A 156 10.40 -11.49 13.40
CA PHE A 156 11.81 -11.14 13.59
C PHE A 156 12.41 -11.75 14.86
N ASN A 157 11.59 -12.33 15.74
CA ASN A 157 12.02 -12.92 17.00
C ASN A 157 11.69 -14.43 17.13
N ASN A 158 11.11 -15.03 16.10
CA ASN A 158 10.67 -16.43 16.01
C ASN A 158 9.57 -16.80 17.04
N ASP A 159 8.66 -15.88 17.35
CA ASP A 159 7.50 -16.12 18.24
C ASP A 159 6.19 -16.41 17.49
N LYS A 160 6.23 -16.44 16.15
CA LYS A 160 5.12 -16.70 15.23
C LYS A 160 4.05 -15.61 15.22
N MET A 161 4.31 -14.44 15.80
CA MET A 161 3.49 -13.26 15.63
C MET A 161 4.13 -12.32 14.60
N VAL A 162 3.29 -11.51 13.96
CA VAL A 162 3.78 -10.49 13.02
C VAL A 162 4.39 -9.33 13.80
N ASP A 163 5.64 -9.02 13.49
CA ASP A 163 6.36 -7.84 13.92
C ASP A 163 6.40 -6.80 12.80
N VAL A 164 6.60 -5.53 13.19
CA VAL A 164 6.80 -4.40 12.27
C VAL A 164 8.18 -3.81 12.48
N ALA A 165 8.95 -3.67 11.40
CA ALA A 165 10.19 -2.91 11.40
C ALA A 165 10.10 -1.68 10.52
N THR A 166 10.55 -0.52 11.01
CA THR A 166 10.56 0.75 10.28
C THR A 166 11.95 1.33 10.19
N THR A 167 12.27 1.98 9.06
CA THR A 167 13.43 2.87 8.96
C THR A 167 13.00 4.28 9.29
N ASN A 168 13.71 4.96 10.20
CA ASN A 168 13.35 6.28 10.68
C ASN A 168 14.50 7.26 10.37
N THR A 169 14.26 8.15 9.41
CA THR A 169 15.34 8.92 8.78
C THR A 169 15.92 9.96 9.73
N LEU A 170 15.08 10.70 10.46
CA LEU A 170 15.58 11.77 11.32
C LEU A 170 16.19 11.22 12.62
N SER A 171 15.67 10.13 13.17
CA SER A 171 16.30 9.46 14.32
C SER A 171 17.49 8.57 13.95
N ASN A 172 17.80 8.39 12.66
CA ASN A 172 18.92 7.58 12.16
C ASN A 172 18.94 6.16 12.74
N ASN A 173 17.78 5.50 12.81
CA ASN A 173 17.68 4.15 13.36
C ASN A 173 16.67 3.27 12.63
N ILE A 174 16.71 1.98 12.94
CA ILE A 174 15.65 1.03 12.63
C ILE A 174 14.89 0.78 13.93
N GLY A 175 13.57 0.93 13.88
CA GLY A 175 12.69 0.57 14.99
C GLY A 175 12.05 -0.78 14.72
N VAL A 176 12.01 -1.68 15.70
CA VAL A 176 11.25 -2.94 15.62
C VAL A 176 10.20 -2.93 16.71
N LYS A 177 8.94 -3.08 16.30
CA LYS A 177 7.81 -3.23 17.20
C LYS A 177 7.34 -4.68 17.12
N LEU A 178 7.52 -5.39 18.23
CA LEU A 178 7.09 -6.77 18.35
C LEU A 178 5.58 -6.87 18.55
N ASN A 179 4.98 -7.95 18.06
CA ASN A 179 3.62 -8.40 18.37
C ASN A 179 2.55 -7.38 18.01
N LEU A 180 2.30 -7.23 16.70
CA LEU A 180 1.29 -6.33 16.18
C LEU A 180 -0.13 -6.67 16.66
N CYS A 181 -0.39 -7.97 16.87
CA CYS A 181 -1.62 -8.54 17.38
C CYS A 181 -1.51 -8.92 18.86
N THR A 182 -1.29 -7.97 19.76
CA THR A 182 -1.65 -8.20 21.17
C THR A 182 -3.13 -7.89 21.36
N VAL A 183 -3.94 -8.93 21.13
CA VAL A 183 -5.34 -9.20 21.57
C VAL A 183 -6.38 -8.10 21.37
#